data_AF-A0A833SWU7-F1
#
_entry.id   AF-A0A833SWU7-F1
#
_cell.length_a   1.000
_cell.length_b   1.000
_cell.length_c   1.000
_cell.angle_alpha   90.00
_cell.angle_beta   90.00
_cell.angle_gamma   90.00
#
_symmetry.space_group_name_H-M   'P 1'
#
loop_
_entity.id
_entity.type
_entity.pdbx_description
1 polymer ?
#
loop_
_entity_poly.entity_id
_entity_poly.type
_entity_poly.pdbx_seq_one_letter_code
_entity_poly.pdbx_strand_id
1 'polypeptide(L)'
;MKQRETPSSMYMPMIPETVFVMLACTQIGAVHNMIFAAVSVFTSDEGRRGGRILPLKSTVDTAIQSLDFVRNVCVFKRTHNTVVQMNPQVDVDMEEDMSHHRLYGPAEYFHWGAQGNRPHIGGYLMVTAKYAFDIHDDDIFACDADCGWITGHTYVVYGPLANGITTVLFESTPSYPHHGRYRDLIQRHKVTQFYTAPTAI
;
A
#
# COMPACT_ATOMS: atom_id res chain seq x y z
N MET A 1 26.11 -1.28 -10.14
CA MET A 1 25.67 -2.10 -9.00
C MET A 1 24.21 -2.47 -9.23
N LYS A 2 23.87 -3.77 -9.31
CA LYS A 2 22.51 -4.26 -9.56
C LYS A 2 21.73 -4.28 -8.24
N GLN A 3 20.92 -3.26 -8.00
CA GLN A 3 20.01 -3.14 -6.86
C GLN A 3 18.65 -3.83 -7.14
N ARG A 4 18.58 -4.69 -8.16
CA ARG A 4 17.34 -5.09 -8.84
C ARG A 4 16.51 -6.18 -8.14
N GLU A 5 16.93 -6.72 -7.00
CA GLU A 5 16.29 -7.92 -6.43
C GLU A 5 16.25 -7.96 -4.89
N THR A 6 16.31 -6.82 -4.19
CA THR A 6 16.16 -6.85 -2.73
C THR A 6 14.68 -7.02 -2.36
N PRO A 7 14.28 -8.15 -1.74
CA PRO A 7 12.90 -8.34 -1.31
C PRO A 7 12.56 -7.31 -0.23
N SER A 8 11.38 -6.70 -0.37
CA SER A 8 10.82 -5.72 0.56
C SER A 8 9.52 -6.26 1.16
N SER A 9 9.38 -6.20 2.48
CA SER A 9 8.17 -6.61 3.18
C SER A 9 7.40 -5.38 3.61
N MET A 10 6.07 -5.45 3.56
CA MET A 10 5.20 -4.36 3.95
C MET A 10 4.22 -4.85 5.02
N TYR A 11 4.20 -4.17 6.17
CA TYR A 11 3.24 -4.35 7.24
C TYR A 11 2.67 -2.99 7.62
N MET A 12 1.81 -2.47 6.75
CA MET A 12 1.32 -1.09 6.78
C MET A 12 -0.21 -1.06 6.81
N PRO A 13 -0.83 0.00 7.36
CA PRO A 13 -2.27 0.18 7.30
C PRO A 13 -2.70 0.68 5.91
N MET A 14 -4.00 0.87 5.69
CA MET A 14 -4.56 1.42 4.45
C MET A 14 -4.40 2.95 4.37
N ILE A 15 -3.15 3.40 4.24
CA ILE A 15 -2.74 4.81 4.17
C ILE A 15 -2.04 5.10 2.84
N PRO A 16 -1.95 6.37 2.39
CA PRO A 16 -1.30 6.72 1.12
C PRO A 16 0.13 6.21 0.98
N GLU A 17 0.89 6.20 2.07
CA GLU A 17 2.27 5.72 2.14
C GLU A 17 2.40 4.27 1.69
N THR A 18 1.38 3.43 1.96
CA THR A 18 1.34 2.04 1.48
C THR A 18 1.35 1.99 -0.05
N VAL A 19 0.59 2.86 -0.70
CA VAL A 19 0.59 2.96 -2.17
C VAL A 19 1.94 3.48 -2.68
N PHE A 20 2.52 4.48 -2.00
CA PHE A 20 3.81 5.02 -2.38
C PHE A 20 4.91 3.97 -2.33
N VAL A 21 4.96 3.14 -1.28
CA VAL A 21 5.94 2.06 -1.16
C VAL A 21 5.73 0.99 -2.23
N MET A 22 4.48 0.59 -2.52
CA MET A 22 4.19 -0.38 -3.59
C MET A 22 4.70 0.12 -4.95
N LEU A 23 4.43 1.38 -5.28
CA LEU A 23 4.87 2.00 -6.53
C LEU A 23 6.39 2.22 -6.57
N ALA A 24 7.00 2.64 -5.46
CA ALA A 24 8.45 2.81 -5.35
C ALA A 24 9.18 1.48 -5.55
N CYS A 25 8.71 0.40 -4.92
CA CYS A 25 9.25 -0.94 -5.14
C CYS A 25 9.13 -1.35 -6.60
N THR A 26 7.97 -1.10 -7.21
CA THR A 26 7.73 -1.38 -8.63
C THR A 26 8.70 -0.61 -9.53
N GLN A 27 8.92 0.69 -9.25
CA GLN A 27 9.78 1.57 -10.03
C GLN A 27 11.25 1.11 -10.02
N ILE A 28 11.76 0.62 -8.89
CA ILE A 28 13.15 0.15 -8.78
C ILE A 28 13.31 -1.35 -9.15
N GLY A 29 12.21 -2.02 -9.51
CA GLY A 29 12.18 -3.45 -9.81
C GLY A 29 12.29 -4.36 -8.58
N ALA A 30 12.09 -3.83 -7.38
CA ALA A 30 12.06 -4.61 -6.14
C ALA A 30 10.72 -5.37 -6.01
N VAL A 31 10.79 -6.60 -5.50
CA VAL A 31 9.60 -7.38 -5.16
C VAL A 31 9.11 -6.92 -3.80
N HIS A 32 7.91 -6.32 -3.76
CA HIS A 32 7.20 -6.06 -2.51
C HIS A 32 6.31 -7.26 -2.17
N ASN A 33 6.32 -7.65 -0.89
CA ASN A 33 5.49 -8.72 -0.35
C ASN A 33 4.83 -8.24 0.94
N MET A 34 3.63 -8.70 1.23
CA MET A 34 2.89 -8.34 2.45
C MET A 34 3.22 -9.26 3.65
N ILE A 35 4.34 -10.01 3.59
CA ILE A 35 4.75 -11.01 4.59
C ILE A 35 6.21 -10.78 4.99
N PHE A 36 6.47 -10.89 6.30
CA PHE A 36 7.78 -10.75 6.97
C PHE A 36 8.82 -11.78 6.49
N ALA A 37 9.47 -11.51 5.36
CA ALA A 37 10.58 -12.32 4.85
C ALA A 37 11.49 -11.49 3.93
N ALA A 38 11.88 -10.30 4.38
CA ALA A 38 12.58 -9.31 3.56
C ALA A 38 13.73 -8.64 4.30
N VAL A 39 14.72 -8.17 3.53
CA VAL A 39 15.87 -7.41 4.07
C VAL A 39 15.44 -6.01 4.53
N SER A 40 14.42 -5.45 3.88
CA SER A 40 13.81 -4.18 4.26
C SER A 40 12.33 -4.38 4.59
N VAL A 41 11.88 -3.82 5.71
CA VAL A 41 10.51 -3.90 6.19
C VAL A 41 9.92 -2.48 6.25
N PHE A 42 8.78 -2.26 5.63
CA PHE A 42 8.03 -1.00 5.70
C PHE A 42 6.85 -1.16 6.65
N THR A 43 6.70 -0.24 7.60
CA THR A 43 5.61 -0.26 8.58
C THR A 43 5.25 1.16 9.02
N SER A 44 4.26 1.31 9.90
CA SER A 44 4.00 2.57 10.59
C SER A 44 4.12 2.42 12.10
N ASP A 45 4.26 3.54 12.82
CA ASP A 45 4.25 3.58 14.28
C ASP A 45 3.04 2.80 14.84
N GLU A 46 1.84 3.22 14.43
CA GLU A 46 0.57 2.58 14.72
C GLU A 46 -0.37 2.68 13.49
N GLY A 47 -1.41 1.86 13.43
CA GLY A 47 -2.51 1.99 12.48
C GLY A 47 -3.79 2.43 13.18
N ARG A 48 -4.74 3.01 12.44
CA ARG A 48 -6.08 3.33 12.96
C ARG A 48 -7.16 2.65 12.12
N ARG A 49 -7.88 1.70 12.72
CA ARG A 49 -8.95 0.97 12.02
C ARG A 49 -10.16 0.78 12.92
N GLY A 50 -11.33 1.20 12.45
CA GLY A 50 -12.60 1.03 13.18
C GLY A 50 -12.60 1.65 14.59
N GLY A 51 -11.92 2.79 14.77
CA GLY A 51 -11.77 3.45 16.07
C GLY A 51 -10.74 2.82 17.02
N ARG A 52 -10.02 1.77 16.58
CA ARG A 52 -8.98 1.09 17.37
C ARG A 52 -7.59 1.47 16.87
N ILE A 53 -6.63 1.44 17.79
CA ILE A 53 -5.20 1.57 17.50
C ILE A 53 -4.62 0.18 17.25
N LEU A 54 -3.85 0.04 16.16
CA LEU A 54 -3.11 -1.16 15.82
C LEU A 54 -1.62 -0.92 16.12
N PRO A 55 -0.98 -1.67 17.03
CA PRO A 55 0.42 -1.45 17.41
C PRO A 55 1.39 -2.09 16.39
N LEU A 56 1.44 -1.50 15.20
CA LEU A 56 2.14 -2.07 14.04
C LEU A 56 3.65 -2.18 14.29
N LYS A 57 4.31 -1.11 14.70
CA LYS A 57 5.76 -1.11 15.00
C LYS A 57 6.14 -2.14 16.06
N SER A 58 5.38 -2.23 17.15
CA SER A 58 5.63 -3.22 18.22
C SER A 58 5.49 -4.67 17.72
N THR A 59 4.55 -4.90 16.79
CA THR A 59 4.38 -6.22 16.15
C THR A 59 5.57 -6.54 15.24
N VAL A 60 6.04 -5.56 14.47
CA VAL A 60 7.26 -5.72 13.64
C VAL A 60 8.47 -6.02 14.51
N ASP A 61 8.69 -5.27 15.59
CA ASP A 61 9.82 -5.50 16.50
C ASP A 61 9.83 -6.92 17.05
N THR A 62 8.67 -7.41 17.47
CA THR A 62 8.53 -8.79 17.96
C THR A 62 8.82 -9.80 16.84
N ALA A 63 8.36 -9.55 15.62
CA ALA A 63 8.54 -10.44 14.49
C ALA A 63 9.99 -10.53 14.00
N ILE A 64 10.77 -9.45 14.10
CA ILE A 64 12.14 -9.39 13.58
C ILE A 64 13.22 -9.72 14.61
N GLN A 65 12.88 -9.93 15.89
CA GLN A 65 13.83 -10.20 16.97
C GLN A 65 14.81 -11.34 16.70
N SER A 66 14.40 -12.36 15.94
CA SER A 66 15.22 -13.53 15.57
C SER A 66 15.72 -13.50 14.13
N LEU A 67 15.60 -12.38 13.43
CA LEU A 67 15.88 -12.25 11.99
C LEU A 67 17.10 -11.35 11.73
N ASP A 68 18.30 -11.93 11.80
CA ASP A 68 19.58 -11.20 11.63
C ASP A 68 19.81 -10.63 10.22
N PHE A 69 18.99 -11.02 9.25
CA PHE A 69 19.06 -10.55 7.87
C PHE A 69 18.28 -9.25 7.63
N VAL A 70 17.39 -8.85 8.54
CA VAL A 70 16.66 -7.58 8.45
C VAL A 70 17.65 -6.46 8.71
N ARG A 71 17.80 -5.56 7.75
CA ARG A 71 18.77 -4.45 7.83
C ARG A 71 18.10 -3.12 8.12
N ASN A 72 16.95 -2.88 7.49
CA ASN A 72 16.24 -1.61 7.58
C ASN A 72 14.77 -1.85 7.87
N VAL A 73 14.22 -1.13 8.85
CA VAL A 73 12.80 -1.04 9.15
C VAL A 73 12.38 0.41 8.92
N CYS A 74 11.75 0.67 7.79
CA CYS A 74 11.24 1.96 7.39
C CYS A 74 9.92 2.25 8.10
N VAL A 75 9.90 3.20 9.03
CA VAL A 75 8.74 3.52 9.88
C VAL A 75 8.12 4.85 9.48
N PHE A 76 6.84 4.82 9.09
CA PHE A 76 6.01 6.01 8.86
C PHE A 76 5.27 6.42 10.14
N LYS A 77 5.16 7.71 10.43
CA LYS A 77 4.41 8.22 11.60
C LYS A 77 2.96 8.52 11.23
N ARG A 78 2.08 7.56 11.48
CA ARG A 78 0.64 7.66 11.23
C ARG A 78 -0.12 8.25 12.41
N THR A 79 0.28 7.96 13.65
CA THR A 79 -0.36 8.53 14.85
C THR A 79 0.52 9.54 15.58
N HIS A 80 1.81 9.60 15.27
CA HIS A 80 2.83 10.41 15.94
C HIS A 80 2.89 10.11 17.45
N ASN A 81 2.60 8.87 17.85
CA ASN A 81 2.65 8.48 19.25
C ASN A 81 4.10 8.40 19.74
N THR A 82 4.51 9.35 20.59
CA THR A 82 5.88 9.46 21.12
C THR A 82 6.29 8.31 22.03
N VAL A 83 5.35 7.44 22.43
CA VAL A 83 5.64 6.25 23.24
C VAL A 83 6.26 5.13 22.39
N VAL A 84 5.98 5.10 21.08
CA VAL A 84 6.52 4.09 20.17
C VAL A 84 8.04 4.23 20.10
N GLN A 85 8.74 3.14 20.43
CA GLN A 85 10.20 3.13 20.48
C GLN A 85 10.80 2.84 19.10
N MET A 86 11.82 3.61 18.76
CA MET A 86 12.66 3.39 17.57
C MET A 86 13.98 2.74 18.00
N ASN A 87 14.36 1.67 17.32
CA ASN A 87 15.64 1.01 17.43
C ASN A 87 16.66 1.69 16.49
N PRO A 88 17.64 2.43 17.01
CA PRO A 88 18.59 3.19 16.20
C PRO A 88 19.52 2.32 15.32
N GLN A 89 19.52 0.99 15.50
CA GLN A 89 20.35 0.09 14.71
C GLN A 89 19.72 -0.34 13.38
N VAL A 90 18.39 -0.37 13.31
CA VAL A 90 17.66 -0.90 12.15
C VAL A 90 16.52 -0.01 11.69
N ASP A 91 15.97 0.83 12.56
CA ASP A 91 14.82 1.65 12.21
C ASP A 91 15.25 2.94 11.51
N VAL A 92 14.51 3.27 10.44
CA VAL A 92 14.65 4.49 9.66
C VAL A 92 13.37 5.30 9.82
N ASP A 93 13.49 6.54 10.29
CA ASP A 93 12.38 7.48 10.34
C ASP A 93 12.09 8.00 8.94
N MET A 94 10.97 7.57 8.35
CA MET A 94 10.63 7.92 6.97
C MET A 94 10.22 9.39 6.81
N GLU A 95 9.76 10.06 7.86
CA GLU A 95 9.42 11.48 7.78
C GLU A 95 10.69 12.33 7.64
N GLU A 96 11.74 11.98 8.40
CA GLU A 96 13.06 12.61 8.30
C GLU A 96 13.73 12.22 6.97
N ASP A 97 13.81 10.93 6.65
CA ASP A 97 14.49 10.45 5.45
C ASP A 97 13.88 11.01 4.16
N MET A 98 12.55 11.05 4.04
CA MET A 98 11.88 11.60 2.87
C MET A 98 12.12 13.11 2.71
N SER A 99 12.38 13.84 3.79
CA SER A 99 12.69 15.29 3.73
C SER A 99 14.00 15.59 3.00
N HIS A 100 14.91 14.61 2.95
CA HIS A 100 16.20 14.72 2.27
C HIS A 100 16.15 14.32 0.79
N HIS A 101 15.03 13.76 0.33
CA HIS A 101 14.87 13.26 -1.02
C HIS A 101 13.94 14.14 -1.86
N ARG A 102 14.16 14.18 -3.18
CA ARG A 102 13.25 14.88 -4.09
C ARG A 102 11.91 14.13 -4.12
N LEU A 103 10.80 14.87 -3.96
CA LEU A 103 9.43 14.35 -4.07
C LEU A 103 9.11 13.75 -5.44
N TYR A 104 9.88 14.09 -6.47
CA TYR A 104 9.71 13.61 -7.83
C TYR A 104 11.05 13.17 -8.41
N GLY A 105 11.17 11.87 -8.67
CA GLY A 105 12.16 11.32 -9.60
C GLY A 105 11.58 11.32 -11.01
N PRO A 106 12.41 11.42 -12.07
CA PRO A 106 11.90 11.27 -13.42
C PRO A 106 11.25 9.89 -13.53
N ALA A 107 10.04 9.83 -14.10
CA ALA A 107 9.34 8.59 -14.43
C ALA A 107 10.08 7.88 -15.58
N GLU A 108 11.35 7.53 -15.36
CA GLU A 108 12.17 6.82 -16.32
C GLU A 108 11.66 5.39 -16.36
N TYR A 109 10.83 5.13 -17.37
CA TYR A 109 10.30 3.82 -17.73
C TYR A 109 9.47 3.15 -16.63
N PHE A 110 8.24 3.62 -16.45
CA PHE A 110 7.11 2.73 -16.13
C PHE A 110 6.81 1.84 -17.37
N HIS A 111 7.83 1.13 -17.85
CA HIS A 111 7.64 0.05 -18.79
C HIS A 111 7.39 -1.17 -17.94
N TRP A 112 6.13 -1.56 -17.82
CA TRP A 112 5.81 -2.89 -17.36
C TRP A 112 6.38 -3.89 -18.37
N GLY A 113 7.64 -4.26 -18.15
CA GLY A 113 8.48 -5.01 -19.05
C GLY A 113 9.55 -5.66 -18.22
N ALA A 114 9.17 -6.75 -17.54
CA ALA A 114 10.11 -7.63 -16.88
C ALA A 114 11.12 -8.14 -17.93
N GLN A 115 12.34 -7.61 -17.91
CA GLN A 115 13.52 -8.34 -18.43
C GLN A 115 13.73 -9.55 -17.53
N GLY A 116 12.92 -10.58 -17.76
CA GLY A 116 12.72 -11.71 -16.85
C GLY A 116 11.37 -12.39 -17.06
N ASN A 117 10.98 -12.65 -18.31
CA ASN A 117 9.99 -13.65 -18.69
C ASN A 117 8.62 -13.68 -17.97
N ARG A 118 8.04 -12.53 -17.59
CA ARG A 118 6.60 -12.44 -17.20
C ARG A 118 5.86 -11.21 -17.76
N PRO A 119 5.71 -11.08 -19.09
CA PRO A 119 5.01 -9.98 -19.76
C PRO A 119 3.48 -10.14 -19.80
N HIS A 120 2.80 -10.80 -18.83
CA HIS A 120 1.33 -10.97 -18.84
C HIS A 120 0.50 -10.34 -17.67
N ILE A 121 1.11 -9.98 -16.54
CA ILE A 121 0.42 -9.47 -15.33
C ILE A 121 -0.08 -8.01 -15.43
N GLY A 122 0.74 -7.01 -15.73
CA GLY A 122 0.37 -5.59 -15.76
C GLY A 122 -0.65 -5.24 -16.86
N GLY A 123 -0.52 -5.84 -18.05
CA GLY A 123 -1.56 -5.77 -19.08
C GLY A 123 -2.87 -6.42 -18.62
N TYR A 124 -2.79 -7.56 -17.91
CA TYR A 124 -3.97 -8.21 -17.34
C TYR A 124 -4.67 -7.34 -16.27
N LEU A 125 -3.94 -6.75 -15.33
CA LEU A 125 -4.50 -5.90 -14.27
C LEU A 125 -5.18 -4.64 -14.83
N MET A 126 -4.59 -4.04 -15.87
CA MET A 126 -5.19 -2.88 -16.55
C MET A 126 -6.47 -3.26 -17.29
N VAL A 127 -6.44 -4.36 -18.04
CA VAL A 127 -7.58 -4.84 -18.84
C VAL A 127 -8.73 -5.29 -17.95
N THR A 128 -8.47 -6.03 -16.87
CA THR A 128 -9.54 -6.49 -15.98
C THR A 128 -10.25 -5.32 -15.31
N ALA A 129 -9.52 -4.34 -14.79
CA ALA A 129 -10.12 -3.15 -14.20
C ALA A 129 -11.01 -2.42 -15.22
N LYS A 130 -10.50 -2.16 -16.44
CA LYS A 130 -11.21 -1.44 -17.48
C LYS A 130 -12.50 -2.12 -17.92
N TYR A 131 -12.43 -3.39 -18.30
CA TYR A 131 -13.56 -4.08 -18.92
C TYR A 131 -14.51 -4.75 -17.92
N ALA A 132 -14.04 -5.19 -16.75
CA ALA A 132 -14.92 -5.83 -15.77
C ALA A 132 -15.77 -4.81 -15.00
N PHE A 133 -15.26 -3.60 -14.78
CA PHE A 133 -15.95 -2.54 -14.05
C PHE A 133 -16.41 -1.38 -14.92
N ASP A 134 -16.24 -1.47 -16.25
CA ASP A 134 -16.63 -0.45 -17.22
C ASP A 134 -16.07 0.94 -16.87
N ILE A 135 -14.76 0.98 -16.59
CA ILE A 135 -14.06 2.18 -16.11
C ILE A 135 -13.78 3.13 -17.27
N HIS A 136 -14.12 4.41 -17.06
CA HIS A 136 -13.87 5.55 -17.94
C HIS A 136 -12.96 6.60 -17.27
N ASP A 137 -12.37 7.50 -18.06
CA ASP A 137 -11.30 8.42 -17.61
C ASP A 137 -11.71 9.32 -16.42
N ASP A 138 -12.99 9.69 -16.29
CA ASP A 138 -13.51 10.54 -15.22
C ASP A 138 -14.03 9.75 -13.99
N ASP A 139 -13.89 8.43 -13.98
CA ASP A 139 -14.43 7.59 -12.92
C ASP A 139 -13.66 7.71 -11.60
N ILE A 140 -14.42 7.55 -10.52
CA ILE A 140 -13.94 7.46 -9.14
C ILE A 140 -14.24 6.06 -8.64
N PHE A 141 -13.21 5.21 -8.68
CA PHE A 141 -13.30 3.81 -8.28
C PHE A 141 -13.00 3.65 -6.80
N ALA A 142 -13.85 2.92 -6.08
CA ALA A 142 -13.62 2.60 -4.68
C ALA A 142 -13.69 1.09 -4.46
N CYS A 143 -12.56 0.52 -4.03
CA CYS A 143 -12.48 -0.86 -3.56
C CYS A 143 -12.16 -0.85 -2.06
N ASP A 144 -12.98 -1.51 -1.25
CA ASP A 144 -12.82 -1.53 0.21
C ASP A 144 -11.78 -2.54 0.70
N ALA A 145 -11.16 -3.28 -0.22
CA ALA A 145 -10.19 -4.32 0.11
C ALA A 145 -8.89 -3.73 0.65
N ASP A 146 -8.25 -4.50 1.52
CA ASP A 146 -6.94 -4.18 2.07
C ASP A 146 -5.83 -4.57 1.08
N CYS A 147 -4.77 -3.74 0.97
CA CYS A 147 -3.59 -4.01 0.16
C CYS A 147 -2.84 -5.27 0.61
N GLY A 148 -3.12 -5.84 1.78
CA GLY A 148 -2.66 -7.17 2.20
C GLY A 148 -3.15 -8.31 1.30
N TRP A 149 -4.21 -8.10 0.54
CA TRP A 149 -4.81 -9.11 -0.34
C TRP A 149 -4.62 -8.77 -1.82
N ILE A 150 -4.74 -9.79 -2.67
CA ILE A 150 -4.63 -9.63 -4.12
C ILE A 150 -5.66 -8.63 -4.68
N THR A 151 -6.84 -8.56 -4.07
CA THR A 151 -7.89 -7.60 -4.42
C THR A 151 -7.43 -6.15 -4.23
N GLY A 152 -6.74 -5.85 -3.13
CA GLY A 152 -6.18 -4.52 -2.88
C GLY A 152 -5.07 -4.18 -3.86
N HIS A 153 -4.12 -5.09 -4.09
CA HIS A 153 -3.07 -4.89 -5.09
C HIS A 153 -3.66 -4.55 -6.46
N THR A 154 -4.63 -5.37 -6.90
CA THR A 154 -5.18 -5.31 -8.25
C THR A 154 -6.13 -4.15 -8.44
N TYR A 155 -7.08 -3.95 -7.51
CA TYR A 155 -8.23 -3.07 -7.73
C TYR A 155 -8.22 -1.82 -6.83
N VAL A 156 -7.33 -1.71 -5.85
CA VAL A 156 -7.11 -0.42 -5.14
C VAL A 156 -5.95 0.34 -5.80
N VAL A 157 -4.85 -0.35 -6.12
CA VAL A 157 -3.61 0.29 -6.60
C VAL A 157 -3.43 0.14 -8.11
N TYR A 158 -3.05 -1.04 -8.60
CA TYR A 158 -2.52 -1.17 -9.95
C TYR A 158 -3.54 -0.91 -11.05
N GLY A 159 -4.72 -1.52 -10.97
CA GLY A 159 -5.76 -1.44 -12.00
C GLY A 159 -6.25 0.00 -12.23
N PRO A 160 -6.76 0.70 -11.20
CA PRO A 160 -7.21 2.08 -11.33
C PRO A 160 -6.10 3.04 -11.78
N LEU A 161 -4.92 2.99 -11.12
CA LEU A 161 -3.83 3.92 -11.43
C LEU A 161 -3.23 3.68 -12.83
N ALA A 162 -3.17 2.42 -13.29
CA ALA A 162 -2.73 2.12 -14.65
C ALA A 162 -3.73 2.58 -15.72
N ASN A 163 -5.02 2.70 -15.38
CA ASN A 163 -6.04 3.28 -16.25
C ASN A 163 -6.16 4.81 -16.11
N GLY A 164 -5.36 5.45 -15.25
CA GLY A 164 -5.35 6.90 -15.10
C GLY A 164 -6.56 7.48 -14.36
N ILE A 165 -7.32 6.64 -13.65
CA ILE A 165 -8.54 7.06 -12.96
C ILE A 165 -8.32 7.30 -11.46
N THR A 166 -9.31 7.89 -10.80
CA THR A 166 -9.25 8.13 -9.35
C THR A 166 -9.56 6.86 -8.58
N THR A 167 -8.72 6.51 -7.59
CA THR A 167 -8.94 5.40 -6.66
C THR A 167 -9.14 5.90 -5.22
N VAL A 168 -9.99 5.23 -4.46
CA VAL A 168 -10.26 5.55 -3.05
C VAL A 168 -9.59 4.56 -2.12
N LEU A 169 -8.75 5.07 -1.22
CA LEU A 169 -8.20 4.31 -0.09
C LEU A 169 -9.15 4.39 1.11
N PHE A 170 -9.53 3.24 1.67
CA PHE A 170 -10.41 3.15 2.83
C PHE A 170 -9.71 2.54 4.05
N GLU A 171 -9.37 3.39 5.04
CA GLU A 171 -8.68 2.95 6.27
C GLU A 171 -9.62 2.39 7.35
N SER A 172 -10.94 2.63 7.22
CA SER A 172 -11.90 2.35 8.29
C SER A 172 -12.51 0.95 8.21
N THR A 173 -13.64 0.75 8.87
CA THR A 173 -14.47 -0.46 8.77
C THR A 173 -15.87 -0.09 8.26
N PRO A 174 -16.61 -1.04 7.66
CA PRO A 174 -17.97 -0.78 7.16
C PRO A 174 -18.94 -0.26 8.23
N SER A 175 -18.67 -0.53 9.50
CA SER A 175 -19.54 -0.23 10.64
C SER A 175 -19.11 0.97 11.48
N TYR A 176 -17.95 1.59 11.20
CA TYR A 176 -17.43 2.71 12.00
C TYR A 176 -17.49 4.05 11.25
N PRO A 177 -18.06 5.12 11.84
CA PRO A 177 -18.71 5.17 13.15
C PRO A 177 -20.15 4.61 13.15
N HIS A 178 -20.72 4.32 11.98
CA HIS A 178 -22.04 3.68 11.83
C HIS A 178 -22.07 2.82 10.55
N HIS A 179 -23.08 1.96 10.42
CA HIS A 179 -23.27 1.06 9.25
C HIS A 179 -23.59 1.78 7.92
N GLY A 180 -23.77 3.08 7.95
CA GLY A 180 -23.90 3.91 6.74
C GLY A 180 -22.56 4.28 6.10
N ARG A 181 -21.43 3.83 6.66
CA ARG A 181 -20.09 4.34 6.32
C ARG A 181 -19.75 4.24 4.83
N TYR A 182 -20.10 3.13 4.17
CA TYR A 182 -19.88 2.99 2.73
C TYR A 182 -20.75 3.93 1.90
N ARG A 183 -22.03 4.08 2.27
CA ARG A 183 -22.93 5.00 1.59
C ARG A 183 -22.46 6.45 1.71
N ASP A 184 -22.00 6.83 2.89
CA ASP A 184 -21.40 8.15 3.12
C ASP A 184 -20.16 8.38 2.27
N LEU A 185 -19.28 7.39 2.17
CA LEU A 185 -18.09 7.46 1.32
C LEU A 185 -18.47 7.63 -0.15
N ILE A 186 -19.40 6.80 -0.63
CA ILE A 186 -19.89 6.83 -2.01
C ILE A 186 -20.52 8.20 -2.32
N GLN A 187 -21.42 8.68 -1.46
CA GLN A 187 -22.10 9.95 -1.65
C GLN A 187 -21.15 11.15 -1.58
N ARG A 188 -20.22 11.17 -0.60
CA ARG A 188 -19.29 12.28 -0.40
C ARG A 188 -18.30 12.42 -1.54
N HIS A 189 -17.75 11.31 -2.02
CA HIS A 189 -16.72 11.30 -3.05
C HIS A 189 -17.29 11.06 -4.45
N LYS A 190 -18.61 10.93 -4.61
CA LYS A 190 -19.28 10.64 -5.88
C LYS A 190 -18.68 9.43 -6.59
N VAL A 191 -18.45 8.36 -5.82
CA VAL A 191 -17.91 7.10 -6.34
C VAL A 191 -18.82 6.58 -7.44
N THR A 192 -18.23 6.26 -8.59
CA THR A 192 -18.91 5.77 -9.79
C THR A 192 -19.02 4.25 -9.78
N GLN A 193 -18.01 3.56 -9.26
CA GLN A 193 -18.01 2.10 -9.06
C GLN A 193 -17.50 1.74 -7.67
N PHE A 194 -18.27 0.90 -6.95
CA PHE A 194 -17.93 0.41 -5.62
C PHE A 194 -17.75 -1.10 -5.63
N TYR A 195 -16.61 -1.58 -5.14
CA TYR A 195 -16.28 -2.99 -5.05
C TYR A 195 -16.02 -3.40 -3.59
N THR A 196 -16.75 -4.44 -3.15
CA THR A 196 -16.68 -4.95 -1.77
C THR A 196 -16.82 -6.46 -1.71
N ALA A 197 -16.35 -7.06 -0.62
CA ALA A 197 -16.61 -8.48 -0.33
C ALA A 197 -18.08 -8.72 0.06
N PRO A 198 -18.66 -9.90 -0.28
CA PRO A 198 -20.04 -10.26 0.12
C PRO A 198 -20.27 -10.27 1.63
N THR A 199 -19.23 -10.50 2.43
CA THR A 199 -19.30 -10.50 3.90
C THR A 199 -19.55 -9.12 4.50
N ALA A 200 -19.34 -8.05 3.72
CA ALA A 200 -19.58 -6.68 4.15
C ALA A 200 -20.92 -6.10 3.65
N ILE A 201 -21.67 -6.85 2.82
CA ILE A 201 -23.01 -6.51 2.31
C ILE A 201 -24.06 -7.02 3.30
#